data_AF-A0A6P0NVD2-F1
#
_entry.id   AF-A0A6P0NVD2-F1
#
_cell.length_a   1.000
_cell.length_b   1.000
_cell.length_c   1.000
_cell.angle_alpha   90.00
_cell.angle_beta   90.00
_cell.angle_gamma   90.00
#
_symmetry.space_group_name_H-M   'P 1'
#
loop_
_entity.id
_entity.type
_entity.pdbx_description
1 polymer ?
#
loop_
_entity_poly.entity_id
_entity_poly.type
_entity_poly.pdbx_seq_one_letter_code
_entity_poly.pdbx_strand_id
1 'polypeptide(L)'
;MFFFDIEPQDINTSLQHISEIIPSLPHWVLFTTDRSFSSWHLAEKAKEDFFPTDLKLQNIYGQNILFKKLQEELNRLQKELEEDLEVELSEYLESLDDRLGSISEDLDSLKSIKRFVKLLGDKLKELIEKRKSEDNSSETRLILESIEIDIEALIEDYTNDAKFIRNLFQNILNNRRQQQLLILGISFFNDMFEDQLFAALEKVFTEAWQKRNPSLTALDYSDLEELQYNYFDFQENDLYEGVSNSFKVVETKLYKTDLRSINILYLGNRNKLFEIAWQTHRRQIINALEVLVDIVKESASEKNQTLPEKWDLYGDPIRREKLRSAITNTFSSIGLVSINAVYSSLLRLATDQNFEVRAVAANVIASWYELGKKEELFRILQSFYGTALQKEYAQQSQQINEKT
;
A
#
# COMPACT_ATOMS: atom_id res chain seq x y z
N MET A 1 4.38 17.43 10.26
CA MET A 1 2.92 17.17 10.27
C MET A 1 2.49 17.35 8.83
N PHE A 2 1.92 16.32 8.21
CA PHE A 2 1.83 16.23 6.75
C PHE A 2 0.60 16.95 6.20
N PHE A 3 0.69 17.49 4.99
CA PHE A 3 -0.40 18.20 4.31
C PHE A 3 -1.65 17.35 4.02
N PHE A 4 -1.57 16.01 4.15
CA PHE A 4 -2.65 15.09 3.77
C PHE A 4 -3.91 15.17 4.63
N ASP A 5 -3.81 15.72 5.84
CA ASP A 5 -4.97 15.90 6.73
C ASP A 5 -5.73 17.21 6.45
N ILE A 6 -5.27 18.04 5.50
CA ILE A 6 -5.87 19.34 5.17
C ILE A 6 -6.37 19.29 3.73
N GLU A 7 -7.67 19.46 3.50
CA GLU A 7 -8.18 19.52 2.13
C GLU A 7 -7.70 20.82 1.45
N PRO A 8 -7.35 20.79 0.14
CA PRO A 8 -6.78 21.95 -0.55
C PRO A 8 -7.63 23.23 -0.45
N GLN A 9 -8.95 23.08 -0.37
CA GLN A 9 -9.93 24.16 -0.21
C GLN A 9 -9.89 24.85 1.15
N ASP A 10 -9.38 24.19 2.17
CA ASP A 10 -9.31 24.70 3.54
C ASP A 10 -8.02 25.49 3.82
N ILE A 11 -7.13 25.57 2.82
CA ILE A 11 -6.03 26.54 2.73
C ILE A 11 -6.57 27.92 2.25
N ASN A 12 -7.85 28.19 2.51
CA ASN A 12 -8.60 29.36 2.03
C ASN A 12 -7.98 30.69 2.50
N THR A 13 -7.34 30.70 3.68
CA THR A 13 -6.65 31.88 4.22
C THR A 13 -5.45 32.30 3.37
N SER A 14 -4.69 31.35 2.79
CA SER A 14 -3.56 31.68 1.91
C SER A 14 -4.04 32.18 0.54
N LEU A 15 -5.11 31.60 -0.01
CA LEU A 15 -5.70 32.06 -1.28
C LEU A 15 -6.36 33.44 -1.15
N GLN A 16 -7.03 33.72 -0.02
CA GLN A 16 -7.57 35.06 0.27
C GLN A 16 -6.45 36.08 0.41
N HIS A 17 -5.36 35.76 1.11
CA HIS A 17 -4.20 36.65 1.23
C HIS A 17 -3.55 36.92 -0.14
N ILE A 18 -3.41 35.89 -0.99
CA ILE A 18 -2.97 36.04 -2.37
C ILE A 18 -3.94 36.95 -3.15
N SER A 19 -5.26 36.80 -2.98
CA SER A 19 -6.28 37.62 -3.64
C SER A 19 -6.27 39.09 -3.21
N GLU A 20 -5.80 39.40 -2.00
CA GLU A 20 -5.62 40.76 -1.49
C GLU A 20 -4.35 41.42 -2.04
N ILE A 21 -3.29 40.62 -2.29
CA ILE A 21 -2.01 41.11 -2.80
C ILE A 21 -2.02 41.27 -4.33
N ILE A 22 -2.67 40.36 -5.07
CA ILE A 22 -2.72 40.36 -6.54
C ILE A 22 -3.13 41.73 -7.14
N PRO A 23 -4.16 42.44 -6.63
CA PRO A 23 -4.54 43.76 -7.15
C PRO A 23 -3.47 44.84 -7.01
N SER A 24 -2.52 44.66 -6.09
CA SER A 24 -1.41 45.60 -5.87
C SER A 24 -0.22 45.37 -6.82
N LEU A 25 -0.20 44.25 -7.55
CA LEU A 25 0.86 43.91 -8.48
C LEU A 25 0.48 44.34 -9.91
N PRO A 26 1.36 45.08 -10.62
CA PRO A 26 1.07 45.56 -11.98
C PRO A 26 0.90 44.42 -12.99
N HIS A 27 1.53 43.28 -12.76
CA HIS A 27 1.42 42.06 -13.56
C HIS A 27 1.54 40.82 -12.67
N TRP A 28 0.77 39.79 -12.96
CA TRP A 28 0.82 38.50 -12.27
C TRP A 28 0.56 37.36 -13.25
N VAL A 29 1.08 36.17 -12.95
CA VAL A 29 0.82 34.93 -13.69
C VAL A 29 0.53 33.84 -12.68
N LEU A 30 -0.60 33.15 -12.85
CA LEU A 30 -0.97 31.98 -12.06
C LEU A 30 -0.39 30.74 -12.73
N PHE A 31 0.41 29.99 -11.99
CA PHE A 31 0.86 28.66 -12.38
C PHE A 31 0.21 27.63 -11.46
N THR A 32 -0.26 26.54 -12.04
CA THR A 32 -0.70 25.35 -11.31
C THR A 32 0.25 24.22 -11.63
N THR A 33 0.50 23.35 -10.65
CA THR A 33 1.28 22.14 -10.86
C THR A 33 0.78 21.07 -9.90
N ASP A 34 0.84 19.83 -10.36
CA ASP A 34 0.66 18.59 -9.61
C ASP A 34 1.85 18.26 -8.69
N ARG A 35 2.92 19.06 -8.78
CA ARG A 35 4.14 18.92 -8.01
C ARG A 35 4.01 19.42 -6.57
N SER A 36 4.59 18.72 -5.60
CA SER A 36 4.51 19.07 -4.18
C SER A 36 5.17 20.43 -3.92
N PHE A 37 4.71 21.15 -2.89
CA PHE A 37 5.27 22.45 -2.52
C PHE A 37 6.80 22.42 -2.35
N SER A 38 7.32 21.29 -1.87
CA SER A 38 8.74 21.09 -1.61
C SER A 38 9.63 21.08 -2.86
N SER A 39 9.07 20.83 -4.05
CA SER A 39 9.78 20.90 -5.34
C SER A 39 9.70 22.28 -5.97
N TRP A 40 8.92 23.19 -5.39
CA TRP A 40 8.84 24.56 -5.85
C TRP A 40 10.08 25.29 -5.32
N HIS A 41 11.03 25.58 -6.20
CA HIS A 41 12.26 26.31 -5.89
C HIS A 41 12.00 27.81 -5.61
N LEU A 42 11.02 28.09 -4.75
CA LEU A 42 10.65 29.44 -4.31
C LEU A 42 11.74 30.01 -3.41
N ALA A 43 11.95 31.33 -3.51
CA ALA A 43 12.76 32.05 -2.53
C ALA A 43 12.12 31.94 -1.14
N GLU A 44 12.91 31.87 -0.07
CA GLU A 44 12.41 31.73 1.32
C GLU A 44 11.33 32.77 1.66
N LYS A 45 11.54 34.02 1.25
CA LYS A 45 10.55 35.08 1.41
C LYS A 45 9.21 34.78 0.73
N ALA A 46 9.22 34.15 -0.44
CA ALA A 46 7.98 33.76 -1.11
C ALA A 46 7.29 32.57 -0.44
N LYS A 47 8.04 31.68 0.22
CA LYS A 47 7.47 30.61 1.05
C LYS A 47 6.78 31.20 2.27
N GLU A 48 7.45 32.12 2.97
CA GLU A 48 6.91 32.77 4.17
C GLU A 48 5.69 33.66 3.87
N ASP A 49 5.76 34.48 2.82
CA ASP A 49 4.74 35.50 2.53
C ASP A 49 3.48 34.92 1.84
N PHE A 50 3.61 33.84 1.05
CA PHE A 50 2.50 33.34 0.21
C PHE A 50 2.06 31.90 0.51
N PHE A 51 2.93 31.08 1.11
CA PHE A 51 2.69 29.64 1.26
C PHE A 51 3.13 29.12 2.63
N PRO A 52 2.38 29.41 3.71
CA PRO A 52 2.73 28.95 5.04
C PRO A 52 2.87 27.42 5.06
N THR A 53 4.03 26.93 5.48
CA THR A 53 4.39 25.50 5.51
C THR A 53 4.10 24.84 6.85
N ASP A 54 3.90 25.61 7.92
CA ASP A 54 3.54 25.10 9.26
C ASP A 54 2.02 25.17 9.49
N LEU A 55 1.28 24.46 8.63
CA LEU A 55 -0.16 24.33 8.74
C LEU A 55 -0.50 23.26 9.79
N LYS A 56 -0.88 23.70 10.99
CA LYS A 56 -1.44 22.81 12.02
C LYS A 56 -2.94 22.71 11.83
N LEU A 57 -3.48 21.49 11.86
CA LEU A 57 -4.93 21.22 11.83
C LEU A 57 -5.72 22.10 12.82
N GLN A 58 -5.19 22.25 14.03
CA GLN A 58 -5.80 23.06 15.10
C GLN A 58 -5.86 24.55 14.75
N ASN A 59 -4.92 25.06 13.93
CA ASN A 59 -4.88 26.45 13.50
C ASN A 59 -5.85 26.72 12.35
N ILE A 60 -6.09 25.73 11.48
CA ILE A 60 -7.00 25.86 10.32
C ILE A 60 -8.45 25.60 10.73
N TYR A 61 -8.68 24.54 11.51
CA TYR A 61 -10.01 24.00 11.77
C TYR A 61 -10.46 24.10 13.23
N GLY A 62 -9.58 24.56 14.13
CA GLY A 62 -9.85 24.72 15.56
C GLY A 62 -9.55 23.48 16.41
N GLN A 63 -9.66 23.63 17.73
CA GLN A 63 -9.28 22.60 18.73
C GLN A 63 -10.16 21.33 18.71
N ASN A 64 -11.36 21.37 18.09
CA ASN A 64 -12.32 20.27 18.08
C ASN A 64 -12.52 19.66 16.68
N ILE A 65 -11.54 19.74 15.78
CA ILE A 65 -11.72 19.23 14.41
C ILE A 65 -11.98 17.73 14.37
N LEU A 66 -11.25 16.93 15.14
CA LEU A 66 -11.39 15.48 15.14
C LEU A 66 -12.82 15.08 15.54
N PHE A 67 -13.35 15.71 16.60
CA PHE A 67 -14.74 15.57 17.00
C PHE A 67 -15.73 15.92 15.87
N LYS A 68 -15.56 17.09 15.23
CA LYS A 68 -16.44 17.51 14.12
C LYS A 68 -16.37 16.55 12.93
N LYS A 69 -15.17 16.10 12.56
CA LYS A 69 -15.00 15.18 11.45
C LYS A 69 -15.60 13.81 11.74
N LEU A 70 -15.44 13.33 12.98
CA LEU A 70 -16.09 12.10 13.42
C LEU A 70 -17.61 12.22 13.28
N GLN A 71 -18.19 13.34 13.72
CA GLN A 71 -19.63 13.61 13.57
C GLN A 71 -20.07 13.68 12.09
N GLU A 72 -19.30 14.35 11.22
CA GLU A 72 -19.56 14.39 9.77
C GLU A 72 -19.53 13.01 9.12
N GLU A 73 -18.53 12.20 9.43
CA GLU A 73 -18.37 10.86 8.86
C GLU A 73 -19.47 9.92 9.36
N LEU A 74 -19.88 10.00 10.62
CA LEU A 74 -21.03 9.26 11.15
C LEU A 74 -22.35 9.67 10.49
N ASN A 75 -22.57 10.97 10.28
CA ASN A 75 -23.73 11.47 9.53
C ASN A 75 -23.73 10.99 8.08
N ARG A 76 -22.55 10.88 7.46
CA ARG A 76 -22.41 10.31 6.10
C ARG A 76 -22.76 8.83 6.10
N LEU A 77 -22.27 8.08 7.08
CA LEU A 77 -22.60 6.66 7.24
C LEU A 77 -24.10 6.45 7.46
N GLN A 78 -24.74 7.30 8.27
CA GLN A 78 -26.19 7.28 8.47
C GLN A 78 -26.93 7.43 7.14
N LYS A 79 -26.55 8.42 6.32
CA LYS A 79 -27.14 8.64 4.99
C LYS A 79 -26.92 7.47 4.03
N GLU A 80 -25.75 6.84 4.08
CA GLU A 80 -25.45 5.68 3.25
C GLU A 80 -26.33 4.46 3.61
N LEU A 81 -26.71 4.35 4.89
CA LEU A 81 -27.53 3.25 5.42
C LEU A 81 -29.02 3.59 5.54
N GLU A 82 -29.39 4.86 5.29
CA GLU A 82 -30.76 5.39 5.45
C GLU A 82 -31.77 4.66 4.57
N GLU A 83 -31.37 4.21 3.37
CA GLU A 83 -32.22 3.41 2.48
C GLU A 83 -32.62 2.04 3.06
N ASP A 84 -31.83 1.53 4.02
CA ASP A 84 -32.05 0.20 4.61
C ASP A 84 -32.77 0.25 5.97
N LEU A 85 -32.70 1.35 6.74
CA LEU A 85 -33.22 1.46 8.12
C LEU A 85 -33.33 2.94 8.59
N GLU A 86 -34.44 3.64 8.32
CA GLU A 86 -34.58 5.08 8.62
C GLU A 86 -34.67 5.47 10.12
N VAL A 87 -35.26 4.63 10.99
CA VAL A 87 -35.64 5.09 12.35
C VAL A 87 -34.67 4.66 13.46
N GLU A 88 -34.12 3.46 13.41
CA GLU A 88 -33.41 2.85 14.55
C GLU A 88 -31.88 3.06 14.50
N LEU A 89 -31.30 3.33 13.32
CA LEU A 89 -29.89 3.70 13.15
C LEU A 89 -29.59 5.09 13.72
N SER A 90 -30.55 6.00 13.57
CA SER A 90 -30.50 7.35 14.10
C SER A 90 -30.41 7.35 15.63
N GLU A 91 -31.22 6.53 16.31
CA GLU A 91 -31.18 6.41 17.78
C GLU A 91 -29.84 5.84 18.29
N TYR A 92 -29.26 4.85 17.59
CA TYR A 92 -27.96 4.30 17.96
C TYR A 92 -26.83 5.33 17.77
N LEU A 93 -26.79 6.04 16.65
CA LEU A 93 -25.78 7.08 16.41
C LEU A 93 -25.94 8.26 17.36
N GLU A 94 -27.17 8.66 17.68
CA GLU A 94 -27.45 9.67 18.72
C GLU A 94 -26.95 9.20 20.10
N SER A 95 -27.03 7.91 20.43
CA SER A 95 -26.48 7.38 21.69
C SER A 95 -24.95 7.49 21.79
N LEU A 96 -24.26 7.63 20.64
CA LEU A 96 -22.82 7.81 20.61
C LEU A 96 -22.40 9.28 20.81
N ASP A 97 -23.29 10.26 20.62
CA ASP A 97 -22.97 11.70 20.70
C ASP A 97 -22.27 12.06 22.02
N ASP A 98 -22.74 11.52 23.14
CA ASP A 98 -22.16 11.74 24.47
C ASP A 98 -20.74 11.16 24.61
N ARG A 99 -20.38 10.17 23.79
CA ARG A 99 -19.06 9.49 23.80
C ARG A 99 -18.11 9.99 22.72
N LEU A 100 -18.58 10.76 21.74
CA LEU A 100 -17.77 11.20 20.60
C LEU A 100 -16.51 11.97 21.01
N GLY A 101 -16.55 12.70 22.13
CA GLY A 101 -15.37 13.38 22.69
C GLY A 101 -14.23 12.41 22.97
N SER A 102 -14.48 11.42 23.83
CA SER A 102 -13.52 10.36 24.17
C SER A 102 -13.07 9.57 22.95
N ILE A 103 -14.02 9.18 22.08
CA ILE A 103 -13.71 8.41 20.87
C ILE A 103 -12.78 9.23 19.95
N SER A 104 -13.02 10.53 19.80
CA SER A 104 -12.19 11.39 18.94
C SER A 104 -10.78 11.58 19.51
N GLU A 105 -10.62 11.59 20.84
CA GLU A 105 -9.31 11.64 21.49
C GLU A 105 -8.55 10.33 21.33
N ASP A 106 -9.22 9.19 21.52
CA ASP A 106 -8.63 7.85 21.35
C ASP A 106 -8.21 7.58 19.90
N LEU A 107 -8.90 8.17 18.93
CA LEU A 107 -8.60 8.00 17.50
C LEU A 107 -7.45 8.90 17.01
N ASP A 108 -7.08 9.99 17.69
CA ASP A 108 -5.89 10.82 17.46
C ASP A 108 -5.63 11.46 16.06
N SER A 109 -6.33 11.04 15.00
CA SER A 109 -6.15 11.54 13.63
C SER A 109 -7.41 11.41 12.75
N LEU A 110 -7.49 12.22 11.69
CA LEU A 110 -8.59 12.13 10.71
C LEU A 110 -8.62 10.77 10.01
N LYS A 111 -7.44 10.18 9.78
CA LYS A 111 -7.31 8.85 9.17
C LYS A 111 -7.90 7.76 10.07
N SER A 112 -7.58 7.78 11.36
CA SER A 112 -8.15 6.85 12.33
C SER A 112 -9.67 6.99 12.42
N ILE A 113 -10.20 8.23 12.37
CA ILE A 113 -11.65 8.49 12.33
C ILE A 113 -12.31 7.83 11.12
N LYS A 114 -11.80 8.08 9.91
CA LYS A 114 -12.36 7.49 8.70
C LYS A 114 -12.33 5.95 8.75
N ARG A 115 -11.26 5.36 9.28
CA ARG A 115 -11.11 3.91 9.43
C ARG A 115 -12.07 3.33 10.48
N PHE A 116 -12.23 4.00 11.61
CA PHE A 116 -13.21 3.64 12.65
C PHE A 116 -14.64 3.65 12.09
N VAL A 117 -15.05 4.75 11.45
CA VAL A 117 -16.41 4.88 10.90
C VAL A 117 -16.68 3.82 9.84
N LYS A 118 -15.70 3.50 8.99
CA LYS A 118 -15.83 2.42 8.02
C LYS A 118 -16.03 1.05 8.68
N LEU A 119 -15.23 0.72 9.70
CA LEU A 119 -15.37 -0.54 10.46
C LEU A 119 -16.73 -0.64 11.16
N LEU A 120 -17.20 0.46 11.73
CA LEU A 120 -18.54 0.55 12.32
C LEU A 120 -19.61 0.28 11.26
N GLY A 121 -19.50 0.93 10.10
CA GLY A 121 -20.40 0.72 8.96
C GLY A 121 -20.44 -0.72 8.46
N ASP A 122 -19.28 -1.37 8.31
CA ASP A 122 -19.20 -2.76 7.88
C ASP A 122 -19.83 -3.71 8.90
N LYS A 123 -19.61 -3.51 10.21
CA LYS A 123 -20.28 -4.30 11.26
C LYS A 123 -21.79 -4.10 11.26
N LEU A 124 -22.25 -2.86 11.08
CA LEU A 124 -23.68 -2.57 10.97
C LEU A 124 -24.29 -3.31 9.78
N LYS A 125 -23.64 -3.27 8.61
CA LYS A 125 -24.09 -4.00 7.41
C LYS A 125 -24.13 -5.51 7.64
N GLU A 126 -23.13 -6.10 8.28
CA GLU A 126 -23.12 -7.54 8.60
C GLU A 126 -24.30 -7.94 9.50
N LEU A 127 -24.59 -7.15 10.55
CA LEU A 127 -25.73 -7.38 11.43
C LEU A 127 -27.06 -7.27 10.66
N ILE A 128 -27.16 -6.30 9.74
CA ILE A 128 -28.33 -6.10 8.88
C ILE A 128 -28.52 -7.30 7.94
N GLU A 129 -27.48 -7.74 7.24
CA GLU A 129 -27.54 -8.87 6.30
C GLU A 129 -27.89 -10.18 7.01
N LYS A 130 -27.25 -10.45 8.16
CA LYS A 130 -27.53 -11.63 8.98
C LYS A 130 -29.01 -11.66 9.36
N ARG A 131 -29.57 -10.52 9.75
CA ARG A 131 -30.99 -10.42 10.12
C ARG A 131 -31.92 -10.59 8.93
N LYS A 132 -31.64 -9.96 7.78
CA LYS A 132 -32.39 -10.18 6.53
C LYS A 132 -32.43 -11.67 6.14
N SER A 133 -31.38 -12.43 6.47
CA SER A 133 -31.31 -13.88 6.21
C SER A 133 -32.09 -14.75 7.22
N GLU A 134 -32.28 -14.26 8.45
CA GLU A 134 -33.01 -14.96 9.52
C GLU A 134 -34.54 -14.68 9.46
N ASP A 135 -34.97 -13.64 8.76
CA ASP A 135 -36.32 -13.08 8.84
C ASP A 135 -37.29 -13.51 7.73
N ASN A 136 -37.64 -14.81 7.70
CA ASN A 136 -38.76 -15.36 6.92
C ASN A 136 -40.07 -15.53 7.75
N SER A 137 -40.10 -15.06 9.01
CA SER A 137 -41.27 -15.21 9.90
C SER A 137 -41.75 -13.87 10.43
N SER A 138 -43.04 -13.58 10.22
CA SER A 138 -43.72 -12.28 10.33
C SER A 138 -43.84 -11.64 11.73
N GLU A 139 -42.85 -11.74 12.61
CA GLU A 139 -42.85 -11.13 13.95
C GLU A 139 -41.71 -10.13 14.13
N THR A 140 -41.56 -9.19 13.19
CA THR A 140 -40.47 -8.20 13.20
C THR A 140 -41.00 -6.81 13.48
N ARG A 141 -41.05 -6.41 14.75
CA ARG A 141 -41.17 -4.99 15.14
C ARG A 141 -40.62 -4.62 16.52
N LEU A 142 -40.01 -5.55 17.27
CA LEU A 142 -39.72 -5.32 18.69
C LEU A 142 -38.33 -5.72 19.21
N ILE A 143 -37.32 -5.99 18.39
CA ILE A 143 -35.99 -6.34 18.95
C ILE A 143 -34.88 -5.66 18.16
N LEU A 144 -34.73 -4.34 18.31
CA LEU A 144 -33.47 -3.63 18.06
C LEU A 144 -32.89 -3.00 19.33
N GLU A 145 -33.53 -3.23 20.47
CA GLU A 145 -33.07 -2.83 21.81
C GLU A 145 -31.71 -3.45 22.23
N SER A 146 -31.01 -4.16 21.33
CA SER A 146 -29.73 -4.80 21.62
C SER A 146 -28.76 -4.83 20.43
N ILE A 147 -28.71 -3.80 19.57
CA ILE A 147 -27.46 -3.54 18.83
C ILE A 147 -26.44 -3.03 19.85
N GLU A 148 -25.83 -3.96 20.57
CA GLU A 148 -24.73 -3.67 21.46
C GLU A 148 -23.45 -3.88 20.66
N ILE A 149 -23.06 -2.84 19.92
CA ILE A 149 -21.75 -2.80 19.31
C ILE A 149 -20.77 -2.32 20.39
N ASP A 150 -19.87 -3.21 20.78
CA ASP A 150 -18.78 -2.91 21.68
C ASP A 150 -17.80 -1.94 21.00
N ILE A 151 -17.93 -0.66 21.33
CA ILE A 151 -17.11 0.43 20.80
C ILE A 151 -15.67 0.30 21.30
N GLU A 152 -15.46 -0.06 22.56
CA GLU A 152 -14.12 -0.33 23.10
C GLU A 152 -13.43 -1.46 22.32
N ALA A 153 -14.14 -2.55 22.02
CA ALA A 153 -13.60 -3.63 21.19
C ALA A 153 -13.37 -3.20 19.74
N LEU A 154 -14.14 -2.25 19.18
CA LEU A 154 -13.86 -1.68 17.85
C LEU A 154 -12.59 -0.82 17.85
N ILE A 155 -12.37 -0.05 18.91
CA ILE A 155 -11.14 0.73 19.12
C ILE A 155 -9.96 -0.22 19.37
N GLU A 156 -10.15 -1.30 20.12
CA GLU A 156 -9.15 -2.35 20.31
C GLU A 156 -8.86 -3.09 18.99
N ASP A 157 -9.89 -3.40 18.19
CA ASP A 157 -9.76 -4.04 16.88
C ASP A 157 -9.00 -3.15 15.89
N TYR A 158 -9.12 -1.83 16.03
CA TYR A 158 -8.34 -0.86 15.28
C TYR A 158 -6.86 -0.83 15.71
N THR A 159 -6.60 -0.92 17.02
CA THR A 159 -5.24 -0.88 17.60
C THR A 159 -4.52 -2.23 17.53
N ASN A 160 -5.23 -3.35 17.44
CA ASN A 160 -4.69 -4.70 17.26
C ASN A 160 -4.54 -5.06 15.78
N ASP A 161 -3.39 -4.70 15.24
CA ASP A 161 -2.88 -5.00 13.90
C ASP A 161 -3.25 -6.40 13.36
N ALA A 162 -3.06 -7.46 14.14
CA ALA A 162 -3.29 -8.82 13.67
C ALA A 162 -4.77 -9.17 13.51
N LYS A 163 -5.62 -8.68 14.42
CA LYS A 163 -7.08 -8.87 14.35
C LYS A 163 -7.67 -8.01 13.24
N PHE A 164 -7.18 -6.78 13.10
CA PHE A 164 -7.55 -5.89 12.01
C PHE A 164 -7.29 -6.52 10.64
N ILE A 165 -6.08 -7.00 10.37
CA ILE A 165 -5.74 -7.56 9.05
C ILE A 165 -6.56 -8.80 8.73
N ARG A 166 -6.86 -9.62 9.74
CA ARG A 166 -7.77 -10.75 9.57
C ARG A 166 -9.17 -10.28 9.18
N ASN A 167 -9.72 -9.32 9.91
CA ASN A 167 -11.04 -8.76 9.62
C ASN A 167 -11.08 -8.11 8.23
N LEU A 168 -10.09 -7.28 7.90
CA LEU A 168 -9.96 -6.64 6.60
C LEU A 168 -9.93 -7.68 5.48
N PHE A 169 -9.03 -8.65 5.56
CA PHE A 169 -8.84 -9.60 4.47
C PHE A 169 -9.99 -10.62 4.34
N GLN A 170 -10.50 -11.15 5.46
CA GLN A 170 -11.46 -12.25 5.46
C GLN A 170 -12.92 -11.82 5.50
N ASN A 171 -13.22 -10.63 6.03
CA ASN A 171 -14.60 -10.16 6.19
C ASN A 171 -14.88 -8.99 5.26
N ILE A 172 -14.15 -7.86 5.42
CA ILE A 172 -14.39 -6.63 4.65
C ILE A 172 -14.18 -6.88 3.14
N LEU A 173 -13.08 -7.55 2.79
CA LEU A 173 -12.72 -7.81 1.40
C LEU A 173 -13.23 -9.17 0.88
N ASN A 174 -14.05 -9.91 1.64
CA ASN A 174 -14.42 -11.29 1.31
C ASN A 174 -15.07 -11.42 -0.07
N ASN A 175 -16.02 -10.52 -0.36
CA ASN A 175 -16.76 -10.50 -1.63
C ASN A 175 -16.04 -9.68 -2.71
N ARG A 176 -14.85 -9.13 -2.41
CA ARG A 176 -14.08 -8.23 -3.28
C ARG A 176 -12.75 -8.88 -3.63
N ARG A 177 -12.79 -9.96 -4.42
CA ARG A 177 -11.61 -10.76 -4.77
C ARG A 177 -10.48 -9.93 -5.40
N GLN A 178 -10.81 -8.95 -6.23
CA GLN A 178 -9.81 -8.05 -6.82
C GLN A 178 -9.10 -7.20 -5.77
N GLN A 179 -9.82 -6.70 -4.77
CA GLN A 179 -9.25 -5.97 -3.64
C GLN A 179 -8.36 -6.85 -2.75
N GLN A 180 -8.73 -8.13 -2.55
CA GLN A 180 -7.85 -9.11 -1.89
C GLN A 180 -6.56 -9.41 -2.67
N LEU A 181 -6.59 -9.33 -4.00
CA LEU A 181 -5.38 -9.47 -4.82
C LEU A 181 -4.55 -8.18 -4.81
N LEU A 182 -5.20 -7.02 -4.82
CA LEU A 182 -4.53 -5.72 -4.70
C LEU A 182 -3.76 -5.57 -3.40
N ILE A 183 -4.38 -5.88 -2.26
CA ILE A 183 -3.71 -5.82 -0.95
C ILE A 183 -2.49 -6.76 -0.90
N LEU A 184 -2.58 -7.93 -1.54
CA LEU A 184 -1.45 -8.85 -1.70
C LEU A 184 -0.36 -8.27 -2.60
N GLY A 185 -0.75 -7.65 -3.71
CA GLY A 185 0.18 -7.02 -4.64
C GLY A 185 0.93 -5.85 -4.00
N ILE A 186 0.23 -4.97 -3.29
CA ILE A 186 0.82 -3.86 -2.52
C ILE A 186 1.81 -4.42 -1.49
N SER A 187 1.48 -5.56 -0.88
CA SER A 187 2.38 -6.27 0.04
C SER A 187 3.65 -6.81 -0.63
N PHE A 188 3.60 -7.14 -1.91
CA PHE A 188 4.80 -7.59 -2.65
C PHE A 188 5.79 -6.47 -2.93
N PHE A 189 5.32 -5.22 -2.90
CA PHE A 189 6.03 -4.07 -3.46
C PHE A 189 6.03 -2.87 -2.50
N ASN A 190 5.89 -3.16 -1.19
CA ASN A 190 5.99 -2.15 -0.14
C ASN A 190 7.31 -1.36 -0.26
N ASP A 191 7.23 -0.05 -0.03
CA ASP A 191 8.33 0.93 -0.12
C ASP A 191 8.83 1.23 -1.55
N MET A 192 8.08 0.83 -2.58
CA MET A 192 8.36 1.25 -3.96
C MET A 192 7.73 2.61 -4.29
N PHE A 193 8.25 3.29 -5.32
CA PHE A 193 7.59 4.46 -5.87
C PHE A 193 6.23 4.10 -6.47
N GLU A 194 5.31 5.05 -6.44
CA GLU A 194 3.93 4.88 -6.90
C GLU A 194 3.85 4.34 -8.33
N ASP A 195 4.47 5.02 -9.29
CA ASP A 195 4.53 4.59 -10.70
C ASP A 195 5.14 3.19 -10.86
N GLN A 196 6.23 2.93 -10.12
CA GLN A 196 6.93 1.67 -10.12
C GLN A 196 6.08 0.53 -9.53
N LEU A 197 5.30 0.82 -8.48
CA LEU A 197 4.35 -0.11 -7.90
C LEU A 197 3.30 -0.47 -8.94
N PHE A 198 2.67 0.53 -9.58
CA PHE A 198 1.61 0.29 -10.56
C PHE A 198 2.10 -0.59 -11.71
N ALA A 199 3.27 -0.27 -12.28
CA ALA A 199 3.85 -1.08 -13.35
C ALA A 199 4.17 -2.51 -12.89
N ALA A 200 4.65 -2.68 -11.64
CA ALA A 200 4.94 -3.99 -11.08
C ALA A 200 3.65 -4.80 -10.79
N LEU A 201 2.62 -4.14 -10.28
CA LEU A 201 1.30 -4.71 -10.02
C LEU A 201 0.63 -5.14 -11.32
N GLU A 202 0.63 -4.31 -12.35
CA GLU A 202 0.06 -4.62 -13.66
C GLU A 202 0.72 -5.87 -14.25
N LYS A 203 2.06 -5.97 -14.12
CA LYS A 203 2.79 -7.16 -14.54
C LYS A 203 2.39 -8.41 -13.76
N VAL A 204 2.27 -8.34 -12.43
CA VAL A 204 1.78 -9.48 -11.61
C VAL A 204 0.33 -9.85 -11.97
N PHE A 205 -0.56 -8.87 -12.10
CA PHE A 205 -1.95 -9.10 -12.48
C PHE A 205 -2.04 -9.80 -13.83
N THR A 206 -1.39 -9.25 -14.84
CA THR A 206 -1.43 -9.77 -16.22
C THR A 206 -0.77 -11.14 -16.33
N GLU A 207 0.41 -11.30 -15.74
CA GLU A 207 1.23 -12.49 -15.96
C GLU A 207 0.96 -13.65 -15.00
N ALA A 208 0.48 -13.39 -13.77
CA ALA A 208 0.22 -14.42 -12.77
C ALA A 208 -1.27 -14.68 -12.50
N TRP A 209 -2.09 -13.63 -12.44
CA TRP A 209 -3.46 -13.74 -11.92
C TRP A 209 -4.53 -13.80 -13.01
N GLN A 210 -4.50 -12.91 -13.99
CA GLN A 210 -5.41 -12.90 -15.14
C GLN A 210 -5.25 -14.15 -16.01
N LYS A 211 -4.03 -14.68 -16.18
CA LYS A 211 -3.81 -15.97 -16.87
C LYS A 211 -4.61 -17.11 -16.26
N ARG A 212 -4.88 -17.07 -14.94
CA ARG A 212 -5.71 -18.09 -14.26
C ARG A 212 -7.18 -17.70 -14.21
N ASN A 213 -7.47 -16.42 -14.01
CA ASN A 213 -8.82 -15.90 -13.95
C ASN A 213 -8.98 -14.72 -14.93
N PRO A 214 -9.38 -14.99 -16.18
CA PRO A 214 -9.59 -13.95 -17.18
C PRO A 214 -10.72 -12.96 -16.85
N SER A 215 -11.52 -13.23 -15.82
CA SER A 215 -12.58 -12.32 -15.36
C SER A 215 -12.06 -11.14 -14.54
N LEU A 216 -10.78 -11.13 -14.16
CA LEU A 216 -10.17 -10.01 -13.45
C LEU A 216 -10.01 -8.83 -14.42
N THR A 217 -10.50 -7.65 -14.02
CA THR A 217 -10.34 -6.45 -14.84
C THR A 217 -8.89 -5.98 -14.80
N ALA A 218 -8.55 -5.09 -15.74
CA ALA A 218 -7.29 -4.35 -15.66
C ALA A 218 -7.29 -3.44 -14.42
N LEU A 219 -6.10 -3.16 -13.91
CA LEU A 219 -5.92 -2.29 -12.75
C LEU A 219 -6.11 -0.83 -13.12
N ASP A 220 -6.76 -0.08 -12.23
CA ASP A 220 -6.86 1.37 -12.30
C ASP A 220 -6.39 2.02 -10.99
N TYR A 221 -5.97 3.27 -11.03
CA TYR A 221 -5.58 4.06 -9.86
C TYR A 221 -6.72 4.17 -8.84
N SER A 222 -7.96 4.28 -9.33
CA SER A 222 -9.16 4.33 -8.49
C SER A 222 -9.34 3.06 -7.65
N ASP A 223 -8.81 1.91 -8.08
CA ASP A 223 -8.88 0.67 -7.32
C ASP A 223 -8.06 0.73 -6.01
N LEU A 224 -7.06 1.63 -5.92
CA LEU A 224 -6.23 1.77 -4.73
C LEU A 224 -6.84 2.68 -3.66
N GLU A 225 -7.80 3.54 -4.01
CA GLU A 225 -8.37 4.53 -3.09
C GLU A 225 -8.93 3.87 -1.83
N GLU A 226 -9.61 2.73 -1.98
CA GLU A 226 -10.19 2.01 -0.85
C GLU A 226 -9.15 1.49 0.16
N LEU A 227 -7.97 1.10 -0.35
CA LEU A 227 -6.89 0.52 0.43
C LEU A 227 -5.95 1.58 1.01
N GLN A 228 -5.90 2.79 0.44
CA GLN A 228 -5.10 3.91 0.95
C GLN A 228 -5.53 4.33 2.37
N TYR A 229 -6.80 4.18 2.71
CA TYR A 229 -7.26 4.55 4.05
C TYR A 229 -6.96 3.46 5.09
N ASN A 230 -6.94 2.21 4.66
CA ASN A 230 -7.05 1.07 5.57
C ASN A 230 -5.80 0.20 5.63
N TYR A 231 -4.89 0.31 4.66
CA TYR A 231 -3.78 -0.63 4.51
C TYR A 231 -2.43 0.03 4.24
N PHE A 232 -2.37 0.98 3.31
CA PHE A 232 -1.13 1.66 2.94
C PHE A 232 -1.28 3.17 2.98
N ASP A 233 -0.20 3.91 2.78
CA ASP A 233 -0.23 5.34 2.52
C ASP A 233 0.86 5.75 1.55
N PHE A 234 0.73 6.96 1.01
CA PHE A 234 1.78 7.61 0.24
C PHE A 234 2.70 8.38 1.17
N GLN A 235 4.01 8.20 1.00
CA GLN A 235 5.03 8.98 1.66
C GLN A 235 5.81 9.79 0.63
N GLU A 236 5.96 11.08 0.88
CA GLU A 236 6.82 11.93 0.06
C GLU A 236 8.27 11.48 0.18
N ASN A 237 8.98 11.45 -0.95
CA ASN A 237 10.42 11.23 -0.96
C ASN A 237 11.13 12.50 -1.40
N ASP A 238 12.20 12.84 -0.69
CA ASP A 238 13.15 13.86 -1.15
C ASP A 238 14.12 13.25 -2.16
N LEU A 239 13.64 12.99 -3.37
CA LEU A 239 14.46 12.45 -4.46
C LEU A 239 14.73 13.47 -5.54
N TYR A 240 15.97 13.42 -6.02
CA TYR A 240 16.45 14.25 -7.12
C TYR A 240 16.87 13.31 -8.24
N GLU A 241 16.05 13.19 -9.28
CA GLU A 241 16.39 12.40 -10.46
C GLU A 241 17.08 13.31 -11.51
N GLY A 242 18.15 12.78 -12.09
CA GLY A 242 18.79 13.38 -13.25
C GLY A 242 18.04 12.97 -14.50
N VAL A 243 17.10 13.81 -14.96
CA VAL A 243 16.38 13.52 -16.20
C VAL A 243 17.35 13.69 -17.36
N SER A 244 17.79 12.58 -17.96
CA SER A 244 18.48 12.59 -19.24
C SER A 244 17.46 12.92 -20.33
N ASN A 245 17.20 14.21 -20.53
CA ASN A 245 16.37 14.65 -21.63
C ASN A 245 17.06 14.27 -22.95
N SER A 246 16.31 13.60 -23.84
CA SER A 246 16.71 13.35 -25.23
C SER A 246 16.92 14.65 -26.04
N PHE A 247 16.50 15.78 -25.48
CA PHE A 247 16.74 17.13 -25.99
C PHE A 247 18.12 17.62 -25.56
N LYS A 248 19.10 17.57 -26.48
CA LYS A 248 20.50 18.06 -26.34
C LYS A 248 20.67 19.54 -25.94
N VAL A 249 19.60 20.29 -25.70
CA VAL A 249 19.61 21.75 -25.52
C VAL A 249 19.41 22.17 -24.06
N VAL A 250 19.02 21.26 -23.17
CA VAL A 250 18.84 21.57 -21.74
C VAL A 250 19.92 20.83 -20.96
N GLU A 251 20.78 21.56 -20.25
CA GLU A 251 21.72 20.97 -19.29
C GLU A 251 20.96 20.04 -18.35
N THR A 252 21.48 18.82 -18.15
CA THR A 252 20.99 17.86 -17.16
C THR A 252 21.10 18.47 -15.76
N LYS A 253 20.04 19.17 -15.33
CA LYS A 253 19.86 19.57 -13.94
C LYS A 253 19.20 18.41 -13.19
N LEU A 254 19.64 18.20 -11.96
CA LEU A 254 18.93 17.34 -11.01
C LEU A 254 17.63 18.04 -10.64
N TYR A 255 16.49 17.40 -10.91
CA TYR A 255 15.18 17.93 -10.55
C TYR A 255 14.63 17.12 -9.39
N LYS A 256 14.06 17.81 -8.39
CA LYS A 256 13.27 17.14 -7.37
C LYS A 256 12.06 16.51 -8.05
N THR A 257 11.90 15.20 -7.90
CA THR A 257 10.75 14.47 -8.42
C THR A 257 9.74 14.29 -7.31
N ASP A 258 8.47 14.58 -7.59
CA ASP A 258 7.36 14.38 -6.64
C ASP A 258 6.89 12.93 -6.62
N LEU A 259 7.86 12.00 -6.62
CA LEU A 259 7.59 10.59 -6.55
C LEU A 259 7.27 10.24 -5.11
N ARG A 260 6.05 9.75 -4.88
CA ARG A 260 5.63 9.21 -3.60
C ARG A 260 6.01 7.74 -3.52
N SER A 261 6.45 7.28 -2.35
CA SER A 261 6.60 5.85 -2.06
C SER A 261 5.31 5.35 -1.42
N ILE A 262 4.97 4.10 -1.66
CA ILE A 262 3.85 3.46 -0.96
C ILE A 262 4.39 2.71 0.26
N ASN A 263 3.83 3.02 1.43
CA ASN A 263 4.18 2.35 2.68
C ASN A 263 2.95 1.79 3.39
N ILE A 264 2.99 0.49 3.65
CA ILE A 264 2.01 -0.22 4.47
C ILE A 264 2.08 0.37 5.87
N LEU A 265 0.92 0.74 6.40
CA LEU A 265 0.79 1.51 7.65
C LEU A 265 1.50 0.82 8.83
N TYR A 266 1.48 -0.51 8.86
CA TYR A 266 2.17 -1.30 9.89
C TYR A 266 2.88 -2.49 9.25
N LEU A 267 4.21 -2.54 9.32
CA LEU A 267 4.97 -3.64 8.71
C LEU A 267 4.64 -5.03 9.31
N GLY A 268 4.23 -5.08 10.58
CA GLY A 268 3.71 -6.31 11.20
C GLY A 268 2.50 -6.89 10.47
N ASN A 269 1.68 -6.03 9.87
CA ASN A 269 0.50 -6.40 9.10
C ASN A 269 0.83 -7.13 7.81
N ARG A 270 2.02 -6.92 7.25
CA ARG A 270 2.44 -7.58 6.01
C ARG A 270 2.70 -9.08 6.21
N ASN A 271 3.47 -9.44 7.23
CA ASN A 271 3.71 -10.86 7.56
C ASN A 271 2.41 -11.55 7.92
N LYS A 272 1.58 -10.88 8.74
CA LYS A 272 0.28 -11.40 9.13
C LYS A 272 -0.65 -11.59 7.93
N LEU A 273 -0.67 -10.65 7.00
CA LEU A 273 -1.45 -10.76 5.78
C LEU A 273 -1.02 -12.01 4.99
N PHE A 274 0.28 -12.25 4.79
CA PHE A 274 0.71 -13.45 4.09
C PHE A 274 0.31 -14.74 4.82
N GLU A 275 0.38 -14.79 6.15
CA GLU A 275 -0.10 -15.94 6.93
C GLU A 275 -1.61 -16.21 6.70
N ILE A 276 -2.42 -15.16 6.74
CA ILE A 276 -3.88 -15.24 6.56
C ILE A 276 -4.21 -15.62 5.12
N ALA A 277 -3.64 -14.90 4.15
CA ALA A 277 -3.87 -15.11 2.74
C ALA A 277 -3.32 -16.46 2.25
N TRP A 278 -2.32 -17.04 2.92
CA TRP A 278 -1.81 -18.36 2.56
C TRP A 278 -2.89 -19.44 2.60
N GLN A 279 -3.89 -19.30 3.47
CA GLN A 279 -4.97 -20.29 3.59
C GLN A 279 -5.91 -20.29 2.37
N THR A 280 -6.12 -19.14 1.73
CA THR A 280 -7.14 -18.96 0.68
C THR A 280 -6.56 -18.62 -0.70
N HIS A 281 -5.36 -18.02 -0.74
CA HIS A 281 -4.72 -17.45 -1.93
C HIS A 281 -3.32 -18.04 -2.22
N ARG A 282 -3.00 -19.21 -1.66
CA ARG A 282 -1.70 -19.89 -1.83
C ARG A 282 -1.22 -19.93 -3.29
N ARG A 283 -2.10 -20.28 -4.22
CA ARG A 283 -1.76 -20.43 -5.65
C ARG A 283 -1.44 -19.09 -6.29
N GLN A 284 -2.13 -18.02 -5.91
CA GLN A 284 -1.91 -16.67 -6.40
C GLN A 284 -0.57 -16.13 -5.89
N ILE A 285 -0.23 -16.41 -4.64
CA ILE A 285 1.08 -16.08 -4.06
C ILE A 285 2.19 -16.82 -4.81
N ILE A 286 2.08 -18.15 -4.96
CA ILE A 286 3.11 -18.96 -5.65
C ILE A 286 3.32 -18.49 -7.10
N ASN A 287 2.25 -18.22 -7.83
CA ASN A 287 2.36 -17.74 -9.21
C ASN A 287 3.00 -16.35 -9.28
N ALA A 288 2.68 -15.46 -8.35
CA ALA A 288 3.30 -14.14 -8.30
C ALA A 288 4.80 -14.25 -8.06
N LEU A 289 5.27 -15.19 -7.22
CA LEU A 289 6.71 -15.40 -6.99
C LEU A 289 7.48 -15.71 -8.28
N GLU A 290 6.87 -16.35 -9.29
CA GLU A 290 7.53 -16.59 -10.58
C GLU A 290 7.75 -15.26 -11.33
N VAL A 291 6.73 -14.41 -11.36
CA VAL A 291 6.79 -13.08 -11.97
C VAL A 291 7.79 -12.19 -11.24
N LEU A 292 7.85 -12.26 -9.90
CA LEU A 292 8.83 -11.51 -9.10
C LEU A 292 10.27 -11.90 -9.45
N VAL A 293 10.54 -13.19 -9.72
CA VAL A 293 11.87 -13.63 -10.18
C VAL A 293 12.21 -12.98 -11.53
N ASP A 294 11.25 -12.95 -12.45
CA ASP A 294 11.47 -12.41 -13.79
C ASP A 294 11.65 -10.87 -13.74
N ILE A 295 10.90 -10.17 -12.88
CA ILE A 295 11.10 -8.74 -12.57
C ILE A 295 12.52 -8.49 -12.05
N VAL A 296 13.02 -9.28 -11.10
CA VAL A 296 14.39 -9.14 -10.58
C VAL A 296 15.43 -9.35 -11.69
N LYS A 297 15.28 -10.40 -12.50
CA LYS A 297 16.20 -10.71 -13.61
C LYS A 297 16.23 -9.59 -14.66
N GLU A 298 15.06 -9.07 -15.01
CA GLU A 298 14.93 -7.96 -15.95
C GLU A 298 15.48 -6.65 -15.37
N SER A 299 15.35 -6.42 -14.06
CA SER A 299 15.93 -5.24 -13.39
C SER A 299 17.45 -5.18 -13.47
N ALA A 300 18.12 -6.33 -13.64
CA ALA A 300 19.56 -6.40 -13.75
C ALA A 300 20.07 -6.29 -15.20
N SER A 301 19.16 -6.18 -16.18
CA SER A 301 19.50 -5.96 -17.58
C SER A 301 19.72 -4.48 -17.87
N GLU A 302 20.91 -4.12 -18.35
CA GLU A 302 21.25 -2.75 -18.76
C GLU A 302 20.34 -2.23 -19.87
N LYS A 303 19.91 -3.11 -20.79
CA LYS A 303 19.03 -2.72 -21.91
C LYS A 303 17.70 -2.13 -21.43
N ASN A 304 17.20 -2.58 -20.28
CA ASN A 304 15.94 -2.09 -19.73
C ASN A 304 16.09 -0.71 -19.06
N GLN A 305 17.29 -0.12 -18.97
CA GLN A 305 17.52 1.20 -18.37
C GLN A 305 17.04 2.34 -19.28
N THR A 306 17.09 2.13 -20.59
CA THR A 306 16.89 3.20 -21.58
C THR A 306 15.63 3.01 -22.42
N LEU A 307 14.85 1.95 -22.15
CA LEU A 307 13.62 1.66 -22.89
C LEU A 307 12.46 2.45 -22.27
N PRO A 308 11.82 3.36 -23.03
CA PRO A 308 10.71 4.17 -22.50
C PRO A 308 9.57 3.33 -21.91
N GLU A 309 9.21 2.23 -22.58
CA GLU A 309 8.14 1.31 -22.16
C GLU A 309 8.42 0.58 -20.83
N LYS A 310 9.68 0.61 -20.37
CA LYS A 310 10.12 -0.08 -19.15
C LYS A 310 10.68 0.86 -18.10
N TRP A 311 10.67 2.17 -18.38
CA TRP A 311 11.23 3.19 -17.52
C TRP A 311 10.50 3.24 -16.19
N ASP A 312 9.17 3.19 -16.20
CA ASP A 312 8.36 3.28 -14.99
C ASP A 312 8.68 2.15 -13.99
N LEU A 313 8.87 0.92 -14.49
CA LEU A 313 9.18 -0.25 -13.67
C LEU A 313 10.64 -0.34 -13.22
N TYR A 314 11.60 -0.08 -14.12
CA TYR A 314 13.02 -0.29 -13.80
C TYR A 314 13.80 1.00 -13.62
N GLY A 315 13.55 2.02 -14.43
CA GLY A 315 14.17 3.34 -14.33
C GLY A 315 15.67 3.33 -14.06
N ASP A 316 16.08 4.24 -13.18
CA ASP A 316 17.46 4.45 -12.74
C ASP A 316 17.95 3.41 -11.71
N PRO A 317 19.24 3.45 -11.31
CA PRO A 317 19.77 2.51 -10.31
C PRO A 317 19.08 2.55 -8.95
N ILE A 318 18.56 3.71 -8.51
CA ILE A 318 17.87 3.87 -7.21
C ILE A 318 16.53 3.12 -7.25
N ARG A 319 15.77 3.31 -8.33
CA ARG A 319 14.51 2.58 -8.59
C ARG A 319 14.72 1.07 -8.60
N ARG A 320 15.77 0.58 -9.26
CA ARG A 320 16.10 -0.85 -9.29
C ARG A 320 16.43 -1.41 -7.92
N GLU A 321 17.14 -0.65 -7.11
CA GLU A 321 17.49 -1.09 -5.77
C GLU A 321 16.26 -1.16 -4.87
N LYS A 322 15.38 -0.14 -4.91
CA LYS A 322 14.09 -0.20 -4.20
C LYS A 322 13.24 -1.39 -4.64
N LEU A 323 13.12 -1.64 -5.94
CA LEU A 323 12.42 -2.81 -6.48
C LEU A 323 12.98 -4.13 -5.93
N ARG A 324 14.29 -4.33 -6.01
CA ARG A 324 14.95 -5.55 -5.52
C ARG A 324 14.84 -5.69 -4.01
N SER A 325 14.91 -4.59 -3.26
CA SER A 325 14.70 -4.58 -1.81
C SER A 325 13.27 -4.97 -1.44
N ALA A 326 12.26 -4.37 -2.09
CA ALA A 326 10.86 -4.72 -1.88
C ALA A 326 10.59 -6.22 -2.16
N ILE A 327 11.12 -6.74 -3.26
CA ILE A 327 11.01 -8.15 -3.63
C ILE A 327 11.77 -9.05 -2.64
N THR A 328 12.98 -8.66 -2.20
CA THR A 328 13.73 -9.36 -1.15
C THR A 328 12.89 -9.49 0.12
N ASN A 329 12.31 -8.38 0.57
CA ASN A 329 11.43 -8.37 1.73
C ASN A 329 10.21 -9.27 1.52
N THR A 330 9.68 -9.36 0.29
CA THR A 330 8.54 -10.23 -0.05
C THR A 330 8.87 -11.69 0.06
N PHE A 331 9.98 -12.10 -0.56
CA PHE A 331 10.46 -13.48 -0.46
C PHE A 331 10.78 -13.86 0.98
N SER A 332 11.36 -12.95 1.76
CA SER A 332 11.64 -13.19 3.17
C SER A 332 10.34 -13.43 3.95
N SER A 333 9.38 -12.52 3.85
CA SER A 333 8.08 -12.62 4.54
C SER A 333 7.29 -13.87 4.15
N ILE A 334 7.20 -14.20 2.87
CA ILE A 334 6.51 -15.42 2.41
C ILE A 334 7.28 -16.67 2.88
N GLY A 335 8.61 -16.63 2.92
CA GLY A 335 9.42 -17.72 3.45
C GLY A 335 9.16 -18.02 4.92
N LEU A 336 8.94 -16.99 5.74
CA LEU A 336 8.55 -17.18 7.16
C LEU A 336 7.23 -17.93 7.29
N VAL A 337 6.31 -17.76 6.34
CA VAL A 337 5.06 -18.52 6.26
C VAL A 337 5.30 -19.92 5.70
N SER A 338 6.06 -20.04 4.62
CA SER A 338 6.34 -21.31 3.94
C SER A 338 7.61 -21.26 3.08
N ILE A 339 8.74 -21.67 3.66
CA ILE A 339 10.02 -21.86 2.95
C ILE A 339 9.89 -22.67 1.65
N ASN A 340 9.10 -23.75 1.66
CA ASN A 340 8.94 -24.61 0.48
C ASN A 340 8.33 -23.86 -0.71
N ALA A 341 7.59 -22.77 -0.46
CA ALA A 341 6.96 -21.97 -1.51
C ALA A 341 7.96 -21.09 -2.26
N VAL A 342 8.95 -20.58 -1.54
CA VAL A 342 9.96 -19.67 -2.09
C VAL A 342 11.19 -20.42 -2.61
N TYR A 343 11.35 -21.70 -2.26
CA TYR A 343 12.54 -22.50 -2.56
C TYR A 343 12.92 -22.49 -4.05
N SER A 344 11.99 -22.81 -4.96
CA SER A 344 12.27 -22.88 -6.40
C SER A 344 12.67 -21.52 -6.97
N SER A 345 11.97 -20.46 -6.58
CA SER A 345 12.27 -19.08 -6.98
C SER A 345 13.62 -18.62 -6.45
N LEU A 346 13.95 -18.89 -5.18
CA LEU A 346 15.25 -18.55 -4.61
C LEU A 346 16.39 -19.32 -5.26
N LEU A 347 16.20 -20.60 -5.61
CA LEU A 347 17.19 -21.36 -6.37
C LEU A 347 17.44 -20.74 -7.75
N ARG A 348 16.38 -20.31 -8.46
CA ARG A 348 16.49 -19.64 -9.77
C ARG A 348 17.22 -18.30 -9.69
N LEU A 349 17.09 -17.58 -8.58
CA LEU A 349 17.80 -16.32 -8.32
C LEU A 349 19.26 -16.58 -7.91
N ALA A 350 19.50 -17.52 -6.99
CA ALA A 350 20.84 -17.85 -6.49
C ALA A 350 21.77 -18.44 -7.56
N THR A 351 21.20 -19.11 -8.57
CA THR A 351 21.96 -19.73 -9.67
C THR A 351 22.07 -18.85 -10.92
N ASP A 352 21.59 -17.60 -10.86
CA ASP A 352 21.68 -16.66 -11.97
C ASP A 352 23.14 -16.22 -12.22
N GLN A 353 23.44 -15.79 -13.45
CA GLN A 353 24.78 -15.33 -13.82
C GLN A 353 25.04 -13.89 -13.34
N ASN A 354 24.00 -13.08 -13.22
CA ASN A 354 24.12 -11.69 -12.78
C ASN A 354 24.24 -11.60 -11.25
N PHE A 355 25.22 -10.83 -10.77
CA PHE A 355 25.46 -10.64 -9.34
C PHE A 355 24.29 -9.96 -8.61
N GLU A 356 23.67 -8.95 -9.22
CA GLU A 356 22.53 -8.22 -8.61
C GLU A 356 21.32 -9.15 -8.40
N VAL A 357 21.11 -10.10 -9.31
CA VAL A 357 20.05 -11.11 -9.19
C VAL A 357 20.35 -12.10 -8.06
N ARG A 358 21.60 -12.57 -7.95
CA ARG A 358 22.03 -13.45 -6.85
C ARG A 358 21.95 -12.74 -5.49
N ALA A 359 22.22 -11.44 -5.45
CA ALA A 359 22.18 -10.65 -4.23
C ALA A 359 20.78 -10.66 -3.58
N VAL A 360 19.71 -10.66 -4.37
CA VAL A 360 18.33 -10.80 -3.84
C VAL A 360 18.17 -12.10 -3.06
N ALA A 361 18.60 -13.24 -3.62
CA ALA A 361 18.52 -14.52 -2.90
C ALA A 361 19.38 -14.54 -1.63
N ALA A 362 20.59 -13.98 -1.71
CA ALA A 362 21.49 -13.89 -0.56
C ALA A 362 20.89 -13.04 0.57
N ASN A 363 20.29 -11.89 0.24
CA ASN A 363 19.67 -10.99 1.21
C ASN A 363 18.42 -11.61 1.85
N VAL A 364 17.61 -12.36 1.09
CA VAL A 364 16.49 -13.13 1.66
C VAL A 364 17.01 -14.11 2.71
N ILE A 365 18.03 -14.90 2.37
CA ILE A 365 18.59 -15.89 3.29
C ILE A 365 19.21 -15.20 4.52
N ALA A 366 19.95 -14.10 4.33
CA ALA A 366 20.53 -13.32 5.42
C ALA A 366 19.45 -12.82 6.39
N SER A 367 18.31 -12.32 5.89
CA SER A 367 17.22 -11.86 6.75
C SER A 367 16.63 -12.97 7.62
N TRP A 368 16.57 -14.22 7.14
CA TRP A 368 16.11 -15.34 7.96
C TRP A 368 17.09 -15.71 9.07
N TYR A 369 18.39 -15.51 8.85
CA TYR A 369 19.39 -15.68 9.90
C TYR A 369 19.13 -14.70 11.06
N GLU A 370 18.92 -13.43 10.73
CA GLU A 370 18.64 -12.36 11.69
C GLU A 370 17.35 -12.61 12.46
N LEU A 371 16.35 -13.21 11.81
CA LEU A 371 15.07 -13.62 12.41
C LEU A 371 15.13 -14.96 13.16
N GLY A 372 16.32 -15.55 13.33
CA GLY A 372 16.53 -16.76 14.13
C GLY A 372 16.20 -18.09 13.44
N LYS A 373 15.95 -18.10 12.12
CA LYS A 373 15.62 -19.30 11.33
C LYS A 373 16.86 -20.02 10.79
N LYS A 374 17.78 -20.35 11.69
CA LYS A 374 19.12 -20.88 11.34
C LYS A 374 19.06 -22.27 10.70
N GLU A 375 18.23 -23.17 11.22
CA GLU A 375 18.13 -24.54 10.72
C GLU A 375 17.61 -24.57 9.28
N GLU A 376 16.57 -23.79 9.02
CA GLU A 376 15.95 -23.71 7.70
C GLU A 376 16.89 -23.05 6.68
N LEU A 377 17.62 -22.02 7.09
CA LEU A 377 18.69 -21.41 6.31
C LEU A 377 19.75 -22.44 5.89
N PHE A 378 20.30 -23.20 6.85
CA PHE A 378 21.38 -24.14 6.53
C PHE A 378 20.90 -25.27 5.63
N ARG A 379 19.66 -25.72 5.80
CA ARG A 379 19.03 -26.70 4.90
C ARG A 379 18.95 -26.18 3.46
N ILE A 380 18.57 -24.91 3.26
CA ILE A 380 18.49 -24.32 1.92
C ILE A 380 19.87 -24.17 1.31
N LEU A 381 20.85 -23.65 2.08
CA LEU A 381 22.22 -23.51 1.61
C LEU A 381 22.85 -24.86 1.22
N GLN A 382 22.62 -25.91 2.02
CA GLN A 382 23.08 -27.26 1.72
C GLN A 382 22.47 -27.77 0.40
N SER A 383 21.19 -27.51 0.18
CA SER A 383 20.49 -27.89 -1.05
C SER A 383 21.01 -27.13 -2.28
N PHE A 384 21.29 -25.84 -2.13
CA PHE A 384 21.87 -25.02 -3.20
C PHE A 384 23.28 -25.50 -3.56
N TYR A 385 24.10 -25.80 -2.56
CA TYR A 385 25.44 -26.34 -2.75
C TYR A 385 25.40 -27.71 -3.47
N GLY A 386 24.51 -28.62 -3.04
CA GLY A 386 24.32 -29.90 -3.71
C GLY A 386 23.90 -29.77 -5.18
N THR A 387 23.04 -28.80 -5.49
CA THR A 387 22.59 -28.53 -6.86
C THR A 387 23.73 -27.97 -7.73
N ALA A 388 24.56 -27.07 -7.18
CA ALA A 388 25.72 -26.51 -7.88
C ALA A 388 26.74 -27.60 -8.24
N LEU A 389 27.07 -28.48 -7.27
CA LEU A 389 27.96 -29.62 -7.48
C LEU A 389 27.47 -30.55 -8.59
N GLN A 390 26.18 -30.90 -8.59
CA GLN A 390 25.60 -31.76 -9.64
C GLN A 390 25.75 -31.16 -11.04
N LYS A 391 25.62 -29.84 -11.16
CA LYS A 391 25.80 -29.12 -12.43
C LYS A 391 27.26 -29.15 -12.90
N GLU A 392 28.21 -28.97 -11.98
CA GLU A 392 29.64 -29.10 -12.30
C GLU A 392 30.01 -30.50 -12.77
N TYR A 393 29.54 -31.54 -12.09
CA TYR A 393 29.76 -32.93 -12.50
C TYR A 393 29.16 -33.23 -13.88
N ALA A 394 27.96 -32.71 -14.18
CA ALA A 394 27.33 -32.87 -15.49
C ALA A 394 28.14 -32.19 -16.61
N GLN A 395 28.65 -30.98 -16.37
CA GLN A 395 29.48 -30.25 -17.34
C GLN A 395 30.82 -30.94 -17.60
N GLN A 396 31.47 -31.46 -16.55
CA GLN A 396 32.71 -32.23 -16.69
C GLN A 396 32.48 -33.52 -17.49
N SER A 397 31.36 -34.21 -17.25
CA SER A 397 31.00 -35.44 -17.98
C SER A 397 30.72 -35.18 -19.47
N GLN A 398 30.09 -34.04 -19.81
CA GLN A 398 29.88 -33.64 -21.21
C GLN A 398 31.20 -33.31 -21.92
N GLN A 399 32.12 -32.58 -21.28
CA GLN A 399 33.42 -32.25 -21.85
C GLN A 399 34.33 -33.48 -22.09
N ILE A 400 34.18 -34.53 -21.28
CA ILE A 400 34.89 -35.80 -21.49
C ILE A 400 34.33 -36.52 -22.71
N ASN A 401 33.01 -36.55 -22.87
CA ASN A 401 32.35 -37.19 -24.01
C ASN A 401 32.54 -36.45 -25.35
N GLU A 402 32.77 -35.14 -25.36
CA GLU A 402 33.08 -34.37 -26.58
C GLU A 402 34.55 -34.49 -27.03
N LYS A 403 35.43 -34.98 -26.14
CA LYS A 403 36.87 -35.18 -26.41
C LYS A 403 37.23 -36.63 -26.75
N THR A 404 36.28 -37.55 -26.63
CA THR A 404 36.43 -38.98 -26.96
C THR A 404 35.71 -39.26 -28.26
#